data_AF-A0A920LCZ5-F1
#
_entry.id   AF-A0A920LCZ5-F1
#
_cell.length_a   1.000
_cell.length_b   1.000
_cell.length_c   1.000
_cell.angle_alpha   90.00
_cell.angle_beta   90.00
_cell.angle_gamma   90.00
#
_symmetry.space_group_name_H-M   'P 1'
#
loop_
_entity.id
_entity.type
_entity.pdbx_description
1 polymer ?
#
loop_
_entity_poly.entity_id
_entity_poly.type
_entity_poly.pdbx_seq_one_letter_code
_entity_poly.pdbx_strand_id
1 'polypeptide(L)' 'MRAELIELIVEQDDDVMEAFLEGDEPDFDTIQRLIRKGTLNMSFVPVICGSAFKNKGVQPMLNAVIDTCLAR' A
#
# COMPACT_ATOMS: atom_id res chain seq x y z
N MET A 1 -13.82 4.10 2.92
CA MET A 1 -12.46 4.68 2.73
C MET A 1 -11.30 3.79 3.22
N ARG A 2 -11.17 3.38 4.51
CA ARG A 2 -10.13 2.38 4.88
C ARG A 2 -10.42 0.99 4.31
N ALA A 3 -11.67 0.54 4.40
CA ALA A 3 -12.11 -0.76 3.87
C ALA A 3 -11.86 -0.89 2.36
N GLU A 4 -12.32 0.06 1.56
CA GLU A 4 -12.07 0.12 0.11
C GLU A 4 -10.58 0.03 -0.26
N LEU A 5 -9.70 0.64 0.55
CA LEU A 5 -8.25 0.56 0.32
C LEU A 5 -7.72 -0.84 0.60
N ILE A 6 -8.20 -1.49 1.66
CA ILE A 6 -7.80 -2.86 2.00
C ILE A 6 -8.29 -3.84 0.95
N GLU A 7 -9.54 -3.72 0.49
CA GLU A 7 -10.09 -4.52 -0.61
C GLU A 7 -9.21 -4.47 -1.86
N LEU A 8 -8.82 -3.27 -2.31
CA LEU A 8 -7.95 -3.10 -3.49
C LEU A 8 -6.55 -3.72 -3.30
N ILE A 9 -6.05 -3.73 -2.06
CA ILE A 9 -4.73 -4.28 -1.72
C ILE A 9 -4.77 -5.80 -1.71
N VAL A 10 -5.79 -6.40 -1.09
CA VAL A 10 -5.94 -7.87 -1.02
C VAL A 10 -6.27 -8.47 -2.38
N GLU A 11 -6.90 -7.73 -3.30
CA GLU A 11 -7.09 -8.13 -4.70
C GLU A 11 -5.78 -8.43 -5.47
N GLN A 12 -4.61 -8.01 -4.96
CA GLN A 12 -3.34 -8.31 -5.61
C GLN A 12 -2.81 -9.73 -5.32
N ASP A 13 -3.44 -10.47 -4.41
CA ASP A 13 -2.99 -11.80 -3.98
C ASP A 13 -4.15 -12.67 -3.51
N ASP A 14 -4.41 -13.74 -4.26
CA ASP A 14 -5.57 -14.61 -4.08
C ASP A 14 -5.61 -15.24 -2.68
N ASP A 15 -4.45 -15.63 -2.12
CA ASP A 15 -4.36 -16.24 -0.79
C ASP A 15 -4.78 -15.26 0.32
N VAL A 16 -4.42 -13.98 0.17
CA VAL A 16 -4.75 -12.94 1.15
C VAL A 16 -6.20 -12.48 1.00
N MET A 17 -6.72 -12.48 -0.22
CA MET A 17 -8.14 -12.20 -0.50
C MET A 17 -9.04 -13.25 0.18
N GLU A 18 -8.71 -14.54 0.06
CA GLU A 18 -9.46 -15.61 0.72
C GLU A 18 -9.42 -15.46 2.25
N ALA A 19 -8.25 -15.22 2.85
CA ALA A 19 -8.12 -14.99 4.28
C ALA A 19 -8.92 -13.77 4.77
N PHE A 20 -8.95 -12.69 3.98
CA PHE A 20 -9.73 -11.49 4.29
C PHE A 20 -11.25 -11.75 4.28
N LEU A 21 -11.74 -12.60 3.36
CA LEU A 21 -13.14 -13.02 3.31
C LEU A 21 -13.54 -13.94 4.48
N GLU A 22 -12.60 -14.71 5.02
CA GLU A 22 -12.77 -15.50 6.25
C GLU A 22 -12.75 -14.64 7.52
N GLY A 23 -12.43 -13.36 7.40
CA GLY A 23 -12.43 -12.37 8.49
C GLY A 23 -11.06 -12.15 9.13
N ASP A 24 -9.98 -12.66 8.54
CA ASP A 24 -8.62 -12.41 9.00
C ASP A 24 -8.07 -11.11 8.38
N GLU A 25 -7.81 -10.09 9.20
CA GLU A 25 -7.22 -8.84 8.70
C GLU A 25 -5.72 -9.04 8.42
N PRO A 26 -5.24 -8.74 7.20
CA PRO A 26 -3.83 -8.89 6.87
C PRO A 26 -2.97 -7.99 7.77
N ASP A 27 -1.82 -8.52 8.16
CA ASP A 27 -0.86 -7.77 8.96
C ASP A 27 -0.24 -6.61 8.17
N PHE A 28 0.40 -5.70 8.90
CA PHE A 28 1.01 -4.52 8.31
C PHE A 28 2.07 -4.86 7.25
N ASP A 29 2.86 -5.91 7.47
CA ASP A 29 3.92 -6.34 6.56
C ASP A 29 3.34 -6.90 5.25
N THR A 30 2.27 -7.69 5.32
CA THR A 30 1.55 -8.19 4.15
C THR A 30 0.92 -7.05 3.36
N ILE A 31 0.26 -6.10 4.02
CA ILE A 31 -0.28 -4.91 3.36
C ILE A 31 0.83 -4.16 2.62
N GLN A 32 1.99 -3.93 3.25
CA GLN A 32 3.10 -3.20 2.64
C GLN A 32 3.67 -3.92 1.41
N ARG A 33 3.80 -5.25 1.49
CA ARG A 33 4.24 -6.13 0.40
C ARG A 33 3.25 -6.14 -0.77
N LEU A 34 1.95 -6.16 -0.50
CA LEU A 34 0.90 -6.11 -1.51
C LEU A 34 0.81 -4.74 -2.19
N ILE A 35 0.94 -3.65 -1.42
CA ILE A 35 1.03 -2.28 -1.98
C ILE A 35 2.17 -2.19 -2.98
N ARG A 36 3.34 -2.72 -2.63
CA ARG A 36 4.51 -2.77 -3.51
C ARG A 36 4.26 -3.63 -4.76
N LYS A 37 3.68 -4.83 -4.61
CA LYS A 37 3.34 -5.73 -5.74
C LYS A 37 2.40 -5.03 -6.73
N GLY A 38 1.32 -4.41 -6.24
CA GLY A 38 0.39 -3.67 -7.09
C GLY A 38 0.98 -2.41 -7.71
N THR A 39 1.89 -1.72 -7.02
CA THR A 39 2.59 -0.55 -7.56
C THR A 39 3.56 -0.95 -8.70
N LEU A 40 4.32 -2.04 -8.54
CA LEU A 40 5.23 -2.55 -9.56
C LEU A 40 4.50 -3.11 -10.78
N ASN A 41 3.34 -3.72 -10.58
CA ASN A 41 2.48 -4.23 -11.65
C ASN A 41 1.62 -3.15 -12.31
N MET A 42 1.73 -1.88 -11.87
CA MET A 42 0.89 -0.77 -12.30
C MET A 42 -0.63 -1.01 -12.11
N SER A 43 -1.02 -1.88 -11.18
CA SER A 43 -2.43 -2.15 -10.84
C SER A 43 -3.09 -0.94 -10.16
N PHE A 44 -2.32 -0.18 -9.37
CA PHE A 44 -2.75 1.07 -8.77
C PHE A 44 -1.58 2.01 -8.51
N VAL A 45 -1.90 3.28 -8.27
CA VAL A 45 -0.91 4.34 -7.99
C VAL A 45 -1.13 4.86 -6.57
N PRO A 46 -0.19 4.65 -5.64
CA PRO A 46 -0.29 5.20 -4.29
C PRO A 46 -0.19 6.73 -4.33
N VAL A 47 -1.17 7.41 -3.71
CA VAL A 47 -1.23 8.88 -3.62
C VAL A 47 -0.98 9.31 -2.18
N ILE A 48 0.00 10.19 -2.00
CA ILE A 48 0.41 10.73 -0.71
C ILE A 48 0.28 12.25 -0.71
N CYS A 49 -0.30 12.80 0.36
CA CYS A 49 -0.48 14.24 0.50
C CYS A 49 0.70 14.87 1.26
N GLY A 50 1.28 15.92 0.70
CA GLY A 50 2.37 16.68 1.33
C GLY A 50 2.45 18.11 0.81
N SER A 51 3.13 18.98 1.56
CA SER A 51 3.42 20.35 1.15
C SER A 51 4.92 20.61 1.27
N ALA A 52 5.60 20.62 0.12
CA ALA A 52 7.03 20.93 0.05
C ALA A 52 7.32 22.36 0.56
N PHE A 53 6.46 23.33 0.22
CA PHE A 53 6.63 24.73 0.63
C PHE A 53 6.62 24.92 2.15
N LYS A 54 5.82 24.14 2.88
CA LYS A 54 5.72 24.21 4.35
C LYS A 54 6.57 23.16 5.06
N ASN A 55 7.40 22.40 4.33
CA ASN A 55 8.14 21.25 4.84
C ASN A 55 7.28 20.23 5.62
N LYS A 56 6.03 20.01 5.17
CA LYS A 56 5.11 19.06 5.79
C LYS A 56 4.96 17.83 4.91
N GLY A 57 5.19 16.64 5.48
CA GLY A 57 5.02 15.38 4.76
C GLY A 57 6.20 14.97 3.88
N VAL A 58 7.33 15.68 3.93
CA VAL A 58 8.54 15.35 3.15
C VAL A 58 9.15 14.01 3.56
N GLN A 59 9.28 13.76 4.87
CA GLN A 59 9.79 12.47 5.36
C GLN A 59 8.82 11.29 5.07
N PRO A 60 7.51 11.39 5.35
CA PRO A 60 6.55 10.35 4.95
C PRO A 60 6.56 10.05 3.45
N MET A 61 6.71 11.08 2.60
CA MET A 61 6.82 10.90 1.16
C MET A 61 8.08 10.13 0.77
N LEU A 62 9.24 10.47 1.35
CA LEU A 62 10.49 9.77 1.07
C LEU A 62 10.45 8.30 1.53
N ASN A 63 9.88 8.06 2.71
CA ASN A 63 9.72 6.70 3.25
C ASN A 63 8.80 5.87 2.33
N ALA A 64 7.66 6.43 1.91
CA ALA A 64 6.74 5.75 1.00
C ALA A 64 7.42 5.34 -0.32
N VAL A 65 8.29 6.17 -0.89
CA VAL A 65 9.03 5.82 -2.12
C VAL A 65 9.94 4.60 -1.89
N ILE A 66 10.58 4.51 -0.74
CA ILE A 66 11.43 3.37 -0.38
C ILE A 66 10.59 2.12 -0.18
N ASP A 67 9.44 2.25 0.48
CA ASP A 67 8.59 1.14 0.87
C ASP A 67 7.78 0.58 -0.31
N THR A 68 7.27 1.43 -1.21
CA THR A 68 6.33 1.02 -2.27
C THR A 68 6.96 0.90 -3.66
N CYS A 69 8.04 1.62 -3.97
CA CYS A 69 8.58 1.71 -5.34
C CYS A 69 9.97 1.06 -5.52
N LEU A 70 10.84 1.09 -4.51
CA LEU A 70 12.23 0.62 -4.64
C LEU A 70 12.35 -0.88 -4.40
N ALA A 71 12.94 -1.61 -5.35
CA ALA A 71 13.33 -3.01 -5.15
C ALA A 71 14.48 -3.09 -4.14
N ARG A 72 14.16 -3.46 -2.91
CA ARG A 72 15.13 -4.14 -2.04
C ARG A 72 15.32 -5.58 -2.51
#